data_AF-A0A914GGQ0-F1
#
_entry.id   AF-A0A914GGQ0-F1
#
_cell.length_a   1.000
_cell.length_b   1.000
_cell.length_c   1.000
_cell.angle_alpha   90.00
_cell.angle_beta   90.00
_cell.angle_gamma   90.00
#
_symmetry.space_group_name_H-M   'P 1'
#
loop_
_entity.id
_entity.type
_entity.pdbx_description
1 polymer ?
#
loop_
_entity_poly.entity_id
_entity_poly.type
_entity_poly.pdbx_seq_one_letter_code
_entity_poly.pdbx_strand_id
1 'polypeptide(L)'
;MVPWKQQTDHLLPPQHEIEPFQDVIHMPVYYSQPINPNTQNFEEVPFEEDRKAANVRERKRMCGINAAFVVGSKKQQSYGFNIKLKELRDRIPTFPFEKRLSKIDTLNLAIAYINMLEEVLENDLPPAEYIQNTVNQVRSGRHSGTIWSTSDLLARLHWINWDRLGMKPIF
;
A
#
# COMPACT_ATOMS: atom_id res chain seq x y z
N MET A 1 37.08 -38.32 15.26
CA MET A 1 37.58 -37.27 16.17
C MET A 1 39.03 -37.63 16.48
N VAL A 2 39.97 -37.10 15.69
CA VAL A 2 41.42 -37.32 15.87
C VAL A 2 42.08 -35.94 15.88
N PRO A 3 43.04 -35.70 16.77
CA PRO A 3 43.41 -34.38 17.25
C PRO A 3 44.75 -33.90 16.69
N TRP A 4 44.95 -32.58 16.61
CA TRP A 4 46.28 -32.00 16.52
C TRP A 4 46.35 -30.81 17.47
N LYS A 5 46.99 -31.06 18.61
CA LYS A 5 47.58 -30.01 19.47
C LYS A 5 48.74 -29.38 18.71
N GLN A 6 48.95 -28.08 18.86
CA GLN A 6 50.15 -27.50 19.51
C GLN A 6 50.10 -25.96 19.49
N GLN A 7 49.68 -25.43 20.64
CA GLN A 7 50.31 -24.34 21.40
C GLN A 7 51.40 -23.51 20.69
N THR A 8 51.17 -22.20 20.59
CA THR A 8 52.24 -21.18 20.67
C THR A 8 51.70 -19.90 21.28
N ASP A 9 52.52 -19.35 22.17
CA ASP A 9 52.30 -18.23 23.07
C ASP A 9 52.12 -16.88 22.37
N HIS A 10 51.58 -15.94 23.14
CA HIS A 10 51.53 -14.52 22.87
C HIS A 10 52.85 -13.97 22.29
N LEU A 11 52.79 -13.47 21.06
CA LEU A 11 53.67 -12.40 20.59
C LEU A 11 52.81 -11.35 19.87
N LEU A 12 52.81 -10.13 20.40
CA LEU A 12 52.28 -8.94 19.75
C LEU A 12 52.90 -8.81 18.34
N PRO A 13 52.13 -8.41 17.31
CA PRO A 13 52.71 -8.11 16.02
C PRO A 13 53.67 -6.90 16.12
N PRO A 14 54.77 -6.90 15.34
CA PRO A 14 55.76 -5.85 15.37
C PRO A 14 55.15 -4.51 14.93
N GLN A 15 55.58 -3.44 15.60
CA GLN A 15 55.20 -2.08 15.24
C GLN A 15 55.97 -1.70 13.97
N HIS A 16 55.30 -1.75 12.82
CA HIS A 16 55.86 -1.22 11.58
C HIS A 16 55.88 0.31 11.65
N GLU A 17 57.08 0.87 11.72
CA GLU A 17 57.34 2.28 11.42
C GLU A 17 56.84 2.59 10.01
N ILE A 18 56.08 3.68 9.87
CA ILE A 18 55.56 4.17 8.60
C ILE A 18 56.71 4.94 7.92
N GLU A 19 57.37 4.30 6.96
CA GLU A 19 58.24 4.97 5.99
C GLU A 19 57.39 5.90 5.10
N PRO A 20 57.77 7.17 4.89
CA PRO A 20 57.01 8.09 4.04
C PRO A 20 57.14 7.67 2.57
N PHE A 21 56.05 7.14 2.03
CA PHE A 21 55.93 6.69 0.64
C PHE A 21 56.10 7.88 -0.33
N GLN A 22 57.21 7.92 -1.07
CA GLN A 22 57.38 8.79 -2.23
C GLN A 22 56.62 8.21 -3.43
N ASP A 23 55.31 8.44 -3.46
CA ASP A 23 54.53 8.29 -4.70
C ASP A 23 54.35 9.66 -5.36
N VAL A 24 55.12 9.85 -6.43
CA VAL A 24 55.05 10.99 -7.33
C VAL A 24 53.76 10.90 -8.15
N ILE A 25 52.66 11.41 -7.61
CA ILE A 25 51.52 11.83 -8.44
C ILE A 25 51.82 13.25 -8.91
N HIS A 26 52.17 13.36 -10.19
CA HIS A 26 52.40 14.60 -10.90
C HIS A 26 51.09 15.40 -10.98
N MET A 27 50.78 16.18 -9.94
CA MET A 27 49.75 17.22 -10.01
C MET A 27 50.27 18.32 -10.94
N PRO A 28 49.58 18.66 -12.03
CA PRO A 28 49.98 19.79 -12.85
C PRO A 28 49.84 21.04 -11.98
N VAL A 29 50.99 21.64 -11.65
CA VAL A 29 51.06 22.95 -11.02
C VAL A 29 50.41 23.92 -12.00
N TYR A 30 49.17 24.33 -11.74
CA TYR A 30 48.60 25.51 -12.37
C TYR A 30 49.39 26.71 -11.86
N TYR A 31 50.46 27.06 -12.56
CA TYR A 31 51.07 28.37 -12.43
C TYR A 31 49.98 29.39 -12.74
N SER A 32 49.59 30.15 -11.72
CA SER A 32 48.77 31.35 -11.93
C SER A 32 49.66 32.34 -12.68
N GLN A 33 49.49 32.41 -14.00
CA GLN A 33 50.13 33.45 -14.80
C GLN A 33 49.51 34.81 -14.42
N PRO A 34 50.31 35.88 -14.32
CA PRO A 34 49.77 37.21 -14.06
C PRO A 34 48.80 37.58 -15.20
N ILE A 35 47.59 38.00 -14.82
CA ILE A 35 46.52 38.39 -15.75
C ILE A 35 47.03 39.57 -16.58
N ASN A 36 47.27 39.33 -17.87
CA ASN A 36 47.47 40.39 -18.85
C ASN A 36 46.10 41.06 -19.10
N PRO A 37 45.92 42.36 -18.81
CA PRO A 37 44.63 43.03 -18.97
C PRO A 37 44.24 43.27 -20.44
N ASN A 38 44.98 42.73 -21.41
CA ASN A 38 44.71 42.95 -22.83
C ASN A 38 44.81 41.65 -23.64
N THR A 39 43.86 40.74 -23.42
CA THR A 39 43.54 39.67 -24.38
C THR A 39 42.03 39.60 -24.57
N GLN A 40 41.60 40.04 -25.75
CA GLN A 40 40.23 39.98 -26.23
C GLN A 40 39.76 38.51 -26.36
N ASN A 41 38.48 38.30 -26.02
CA ASN A 41 37.61 37.18 -26.42
C ASN A 41 38.12 35.75 -26.12
N PHE A 42 37.88 35.28 -24.90
CA PHE A 42 37.61 33.85 -24.70
C PHE A 42 36.12 33.62 -24.91
N GLU A 43 35.84 32.91 -26.01
CA GLU A 43 34.54 32.42 -26.42
C GLU A 43 33.81 31.76 -25.24
N GLU A 44 32.63 32.28 -24.90
CA GLU A 44 31.76 31.77 -23.83
C GLU A 44 31.48 30.29 -24.05
N VAL A 45 32.06 29.47 -23.18
CA VAL A 45 31.97 28.01 -23.14
C VAL A 45 30.49 27.63 -22.88
N PRO A 46 29.70 27.12 -23.87
CA PRO A 46 28.24 26.92 -23.74
C PRO A 46 27.78 25.83 -22.76
N PHE A 47 28.67 25.36 -21.89
CA PHE A 47 28.51 24.09 -21.19
C PHE A 47 27.49 24.13 -20.04
N GLU A 48 27.06 25.31 -19.58
CA GLU A 48 26.15 25.44 -18.45
C GLU A 48 24.69 25.22 -18.83
N GLU A 49 24.27 25.72 -19.98
CA GLU A 49 22.91 25.53 -20.51
C GLU A 49 22.71 24.10 -21.01
N ASP A 50 23.69 23.54 -21.71
CA ASP A 50 23.66 22.15 -22.15
C ASP A 50 23.66 21.17 -20.98
N ARG A 51 24.39 21.47 -19.90
CA ARG A 51 24.39 20.69 -18.65
C ARG A 51 23.05 20.79 -17.92
N LYS A 52 22.46 21.98 -17.81
CA LYS A 52 21.12 22.18 -17.25
C LYS A 52 20.06 21.46 -18.08
N ALA A 53 20.13 21.57 -19.41
CA ALA A 53 19.25 20.89 -20.33
C ALA A 53 19.39 19.36 -20.23
N ALA A 54 20.61 18.84 -20.10
CA ALA A 54 20.87 17.42 -19.87
C ALA A 54 20.28 16.92 -18.53
N ASN A 55 20.49 17.68 -17.44
CA ASN A 55 19.92 17.35 -16.13
C ASN A 55 18.39 17.34 -16.13
N VAL A 56 17.75 18.26 -16.88
CA VAL A 56 16.29 18.29 -17.03
C VAL A 56 15.80 17.06 -17.81
N ARG A 57 16.49 16.67 -18.87
CA ARG A 57 16.16 15.44 -19.63
C ARG A 57 16.27 14.20 -18.76
N GLU A 58 17.33 14.08 -17.96
CA GLU A 58 17.52 12.93 -17.07
C GLU A 58 16.46 12.87 -15.95
N ARG A 59 16.09 14.01 -15.34
CA ARG A 59 14.98 14.04 -14.37
C ARG A 59 13.65 13.60 -15.00
N LYS A 60 13.35 14.04 -16.22
CA LYS A 60 12.14 13.61 -16.94
C LYS A 60 12.17 12.12 -17.25
N ARG A 61 13.31 11.59 -17.68
CA ARG A 61 13.52 10.16 -17.93
C ARG A 61 13.32 9.33 -16.67
N MET A 62 13.92 9.75 -15.54
CA MET A 62 13.77 9.06 -14.26
C MET A 62 12.35 9.12 -13.71
N CYS A 63 11.67 10.26 -13.86
CA CYS A 63 10.27 10.38 -13.49
C CYS A 63 9.39 9.44 -14.35
N GLY A 64 9.63 9.38 -15.67
CA GLY A 64 8.91 8.50 -16.59
C GLY A 64 9.14 7.00 -16.33
N ILE A 65 10.39 6.59 -16.08
CA ILE A 65 10.74 5.19 -15.76
C ILE A 65 10.10 4.75 -14.44
N ASN A 66 10.22 5.57 -13.40
CA ASN A 66 9.64 5.27 -12.09
C ASN A 66 8.11 5.26 -12.15
N ALA A 67 7.50 6.18 -12.90
CA ALA A 67 6.06 6.20 -13.13
C ALA A 67 5.59 4.94 -13.88
N ALA A 68 6.29 4.52 -14.94
CA ALA A 68 5.97 3.30 -15.68
C ALA A 68 6.08 2.03 -14.80
N PHE A 69 7.09 1.97 -13.92
CA PHE A 69 7.25 0.87 -12.97
C PHE A 69 6.12 0.84 -11.94
N VAL A 70 5.63 2.00 -11.50
CA VAL A 70 4.48 2.11 -10.59
C VAL A 70 3.18 1.75 -11.29
N VAL A 71 2.99 2.12 -12.56
CA VAL A 71 1.75 1.90 -13.32
C VAL A 71 1.44 0.42 -13.57
N GLY A 72 2.45 -0.46 -13.60
CA GLY A 72 2.27 -1.91 -13.71
C GLY A 72 2.37 -2.66 -12.37
N SER A 73 2.71 -1.99 -11.27
CA SER A 73 3.03 -2.64 -10.01
C SER A 73 1.80 -3.21 -9.30
N LYS A 74 1.94 -4.41 -8.72
CA LYS A 74 0.95 -5.02 -7.79
C LYS A 74 0.50 -4.03 -6.70
N LYS A 75 1.42 -3.16 -6.25
CA LYS A 75 1.14 -2.10 -5.26
C LYS A 75 0.11 -1.08 -5.75
N GLN A 76 0.16 -0.68 -7.02
CA GLN A 76 -0.79 0.27 -7.59
C GLN A 76 -2.14 -0.38 -7.89
N GLN A 77 -2.16 -1.60 -8.42
CA GLN A 77 -3.41 -2.37 -8.57
C GLN A 77 -4.12 -2.56 -7.23
N SER A 78 -3.36 -2.92 -6.18
CA SER A 78 -3.85 -3.00 -4.81
C SER A 78 -4.44 -1.65 -4.36
N TYR A 79 -3.83 -0.52 -4.71
CA TYR A 79 -4.35 0.79 -4.32
C TYR A 79 -5.77 1.03 -4.85
N GLY A 80 -5.99 0.79 -6.15
CA GLY A 80 -7.33 0.88 -6.76
C GLY A 80 -8.34 -0.06 -6.09
N PHE A 81 -7.96 -1.32 -5.86
CA PHE A 81 -8.81 -2.28 -5.16
C PHE A 81 -9.17 -1.83 -3.74
N ASN A 82 -8.21 -1.32 -2.96
CA ASN A 82 -8.48 -0.88 -1.59
C ASN A 82 -9.39 0.36 -1.56
N ILE A 83 -9.31 1.26 -2.54
CA ILE A 83 -10.25 2.38 -2.68
C ILE A 83 -11.67 1.84 -2.92
N LYS A 84 -11.85 0.95 -3.89
CA LYS A 84 -13.17 0.34 -4.16
C LYS A 84 -13.72 -0.47 -2.99
N LEU A 85 -12.85 -1.17 -2.27
CA LEU A 85 -13.25 -1.87 -1.05
C LEU A 85 -13.68 -0.89 0.06
N LYS A 86 -13.05 0.29 0.16
CA LYS A 86 -13.51 1.33 1.09
C LYS A 86 -14.89 1.84 0.70
N GLU A 87 -15.11 2.17 -0.57
CA GLU A 87 -16.43 2.60 -1.07
C GLU A 87 -17.51 1.54 -0.82
N LEU A 88 -17.16 0.25 -0.89
CA LEU A 88 -18.09 -0.83 -0.58
C LEU A 88 -18.44 -0.88 0.92
N ARG A 89 -17.45 -0.71 1.81
CA ARG A 89 -17.69 -0.68 3.27
C ARG A 89 -18.64 0.42 3.69
N ASP A 90 -18.60 1.56 3.00
CA ASP A 90 -19.48 2.69 3.27
C ASP A 90 -20.96 2.37 2.93
N ARG A 91 -21.24 1.26 2.20
CA ARG A 91 -22.60 0.79 1.84
C ARG A 91 -23.07 -0.43 2.63
N ILE A 92 -22.16 -1.09 3.35
CA ILE A 92 -22.46 -2.31 4.11
C ILE A 92 -23.03 -1.92 5.49
N PRO A 93 -24.02 -2.64 6.02
CA PRO A 93 -24.49 -2.42 7.39
C PRO A 93 -23.34 -2.63 8.39
N THR A 94 -22.93 -1.57 9.07
CA THR A 94 -21.83 -1.59 10.06
C THR A 94 -22.28 -1.02 11.40
N PHE A 95 -21.67 -1.48 12.49
CA PHE A 95 -21.95 -0.89 13.79
C PHE A 95 -21.36 0.54 13.88
N PRO A 96 -22.00 1.47 14.61
CA PRO A 96 -21.53 2.85 14.78
C PRO A 96 -20.08 2.98 15.28
N PHE A 97 -19.56 1.96 15.96
CA PHE A 97 -18.19 1.91 16.50
C PHE A 97 -17.42 0.67 16.03
N GLU A 98 -17.84 0.07 14.92
CA GLU A 98 -17.20 -1.14 14.42
C GLU A 98 -15.76 -0.88 13.98
N LYS A 99 -14.86 -1.82 14.30
CA LYS A 99 -13.55 -1.84 13.65
C LYS A 99 -13.74 -2.05 12.15
N ARG A 100 -12.78 -1.57 11.36
CA ARG A 100 -12.79 -1.79 9.91
C ARG A 100 -12.82 -3.29 9.64
N LEU A 101 -13.83 -3.76 8.91
CA LEU A 101 -13.96 -5.15 8.47
C LEU A 101 -12.72 -5.62 7.71
N SER A 102 -12.40 -6.91 7.79
CA SER A 102 -11.35 -7.49 6.94
C SER A 102 -11.77 -7.48 5.46
N LYS A 103 -10.85 -7.78 4.54
CA LYS A 103 -11.20 -7.87 3.11
C LYS A 103 -12.21 -8.97 2.85
N ILE A 104 -12.04 -10.13 3.50
CA ILE A 104 -12.92 -11.29 3.35
C ILE A 104 -14.28 -10.98 3.96
N ASP A 105 -14.31 -10.44 5.19
CA ASP A 105 -15.58 -10.14 5.87
C ASP A 105 -16.38 -9.09 5.10
N THR A 106 -15.70 -8.08 4.53
CA THR A 106 -16.35 -7.08 3.66
C THR A 106 -17.04 -7.75 2.48
N LEU A 107 -16.39 -8.71 1.81
CA LEU A 107 -16.93 -9.37 0.63
C LEU A 107 -18.07 -10.33 1.00
N ASN A 108 -17.89 -11.15 2.03
CA ASN A 108 -18.91 -12.10 2.49
C ASN A 108 -20.19 -11.38 2.92
N LEU A 109 -20.03 -10.29 3.69
CA LEU A 109 -21.17 -9.52 4.16
C LEU A 109 -21.88 -8.78 3.03
N ALA A 110 -21.13 -8.26 2.04
CA ALA A 110 -21.73 -7.66 0.84
C ALA A 110 -22.59 -8.67 0.07
N ILE A 111 -22.08 -9.89 -0.14
CA ILE A 111 -22.83 -10.96 -0.82
C ILE A 111 -24.12 -11.27 -0.07
N ALA A 112 -24.04 -11.51 1.24
CA ALA A 112 -25.24 -11.78 2.04
C ALA A 112 -26.22 -10.60 1.99
N TYR A 113 -25.73 -9.36 2.13
CA TYR A 113 -26.58 -8.18 2.14
C TYR A 113 -27.29 -7.95 0.81
N ILE A 114 -26.61 -8.14 -0.33
CA ILE A 114 -27.23 -8.02 -1.67
C ILE A 114 -28.34 -9.06 -1.82
N ASN A 115 -28.07 -10.34 -1.55
CA ASN A 115 -29.09 -11.40 -1.68
C ASN A 115 -30.31 -11.13 -0.78
N MET A 116 -30.10 -10.63 0.43
CA MET A 116 -31.20 -10.24 1.33
C MET A 116 -32.05 -9.12 0.72
N LEU A 117 -31.41 -8.08 0.17
CA LEU A 117 -32.12 -6.97 -0.45
C LEU A 117 -32.87 -7.41 -1.71
N GLU A 118 -32.27 -8.27 -2.54
CA GLU A 118 -32.92 -8.86 -3.72
C GLU A 118 -34.16 -9.65 -3.32
N GLU A 119 -34.04 -10.58 -2.36
CA GLU A 119 -35.16 -11.36 -1.84
C GLU A 119 -36.26 -10.44 -1.25
N VAL A 120 -35.90 -9.39 -0.52
CA VAL A 120 -36.87 -8.41 0.01
C VAL A 120 -37.59 -7.64 -1.11
N LEU A 121 -36.93 -7.33 -2.21
CA LEU A 121 -37.50 -6.57 -3.34
C LEU A 121 -38.38 -7.45 -4.25
N GLU A 122 -38.07 -8.74 -4.36
CA GLU A 122 -38.82 -9.69 -5.20
C GLU A 122 -40.11 -10.20 -4.53
N ASN A 123 -40.23 -10.06 -3.21
CA ASN A 123 -41.40 -10.51 -2.45
C ASN A 123 -42.36 -9.34 -2.16
N ASP A 124 -43.66 -9.56 -2.33
CA ASP A 124 -44.71 -8.56 -2.05
C ASP A 124 -45.01 -8.35 -0.56
N LEU A 125 -44.25 -9.00 0.33
CA LEU A 125 -44.42 -8.85 1.77
C LEU A 125 -43.70 -7.59 2.27
N PRO A 126 -44.21 -6.92 3.33
CA PRO A 126 -43.46 -5.87 4.00
C PRO A 126 -42.06 -6.38 4.37
N PRO A 127 -40.98 -5.60 4.14
CA PRO A 127 -39.61 -6.06 4.35
C PRO A 127 -39.36 -6.66 5.74
N ALA A 128 -39.97 -6.04 6.76
CA ALA A 128 -39.85 -6.49 8.13
C ALA A 128 -40.47 -7.87 8.37
N GLU A 129 -41.63 -8.11 7.77
CA GLU A 129 -42.34 -9.38 7.88
C GLU A 129 -41.63 -10.49 7.10
N TYR A 130 -41.16 -10.19 5.89
CA TYR A 130 -40.38 -11.13 5.09
C TYR A 130 -39.14 -11.61 5.85
N ILE A 131 -38.30 -10.68 6.32
CA ILE A 131 -37.07 -11.00 7.04
C ILE A 131 -37.39 -11.82 8.29
N GLN A 132 -38.43 -11.44 9.05
CA GLN A 132 -38.81 -12.16 10.26
C GLN A 132 -39.24 -13.60 9.97
N ASN A 133 -40.07 -13.80 8.95
CA ASN A 133 -40.55 -15.11 8.54
C ASN A 133 -39.39 -15.99 8.08
N THR A 134 -38.48 -15.46 7.26
CA THR A 134 -37.30 -16.18 6.78
C THR A 134 -36.38 -16.59 7.93
N VAL A 135 -36.10 -15.69 8.87
CA VAL A 135 -35.28 -16.02 10.06
C VAL A 135 -35.94 -17.09 10.92
N ASN A 136 -37.25 -17.01 11.14
CA ASN A 136 -37.98 -18.01 11.93
C ASN A 136 -38.00 -19.39 11.26
N GLN A 137 -38.07 -19.45 9.93
CA GLN A 137 -37.95 -20.69 9.17
C GLN A 137 -36.56 -21.31 9.35
N VAL A 138 -35.49 -20.52 9.17
CA VAL A 138 -34.10 -20.97 9.36
C VAL A 138 -33.88 -21.48 10.79
N ARG A 139 -34.39 -20.79 11.81
CA ARG A 139 -34.30 -21.21 13.23
C ARG A 139 -35.08 -22.49 13.52
N SER A 140 -36.17 -22.72 12.80
CA SER A 140 -37.01 -23.92 12.95
C SER A 140 -36.44 -25.14 12.20
N GLY A 141 -35.21 -25.07 11.69
CA GLY A 141 -34.57 -26.14 10.92
C GLY A 141 -35.15 -26.32 9.52
N ARG A 142 -36.05 -25.43 9.09
CA ARG A 142 -36.51 -25.33 7.71
C ARG A 142 -35.55 -24.40 6.99
N HIS A 143 -34.50 -24.97 6.41
CA HIS A 143 -33.57 -24.18 5.60
C HIS A 143 -34.35 -23.59 4.42
N SER A 144 -34.61 -22.29 4.45
CA SER A 144 -35.33 -21.54 3.42
C SER A 144 -34.59 -21.50 2.06
N GLY A 145 -33.45 -22.18 1.92
CA GLY A 145 -32.53 -22.03 0.77
C GLY A 145 -31.80 -20.68 0.72
N THR A 146 -32.29 -19.69 1.46
CA THR A 146 -31.71 -18.37 1.67
C THR A 146 -30.27 -18.44 2.20
N ILE A 147 -29.34 -17.88 1.42
CA ILE A 147 -27.91 -17.84 1.75
C ILE A 147 -27.51 -16.62 2.60
N TRP A 148 -28.38 -15.61 2.71
CA TRP A 148 -28.06 -14.36 3.41
C TRP A 148 -28.16 -14.45 4.95
N SER A 149 -28.87 -15.45 5.50
CA SER A 149 -29.12 -15.62 6.95
C SER A 149 -27.88 -16.07 7.75
N THR A 150 -26.77 -15.36 7.59
CA THR A 150 -25.53 -15.55 8.35
C THR A 150 -25.65 -14.93 9.75
N SER A 151 -24.95 -15.50 10.74
CA SER A 151 -24.97 -14.98 12.11
C SER A 151 -24.54 -13.52 12.21
N ASP A 152 -23.52 -13.13 11.45
CA ASP A 152 -23.00 -11.76 11.41
C ASP A 152 -24.03 -10.77 10.82
N LEU A 153 -24.67 -11.11 9.69
CA LEU A 153 -25.70 -10.23 9.13
C LEU A 153 -26.90 -10.09 10.06
N LEU A 154 -27.37 -11.18 10.68
CA LEU A 154 -28.48 -11.14 11.64
C LEU A 154 -28.16 -10.26 12.85
N ALA A 155 -26.94 -10.35 13.40
CA ALA A 155 -26.52 -9.49 14.51
C ALA A 155 -26.55 -8.01 14.14
N ARG A 156 -26.19 -7.67 12.90
CA ARG A 156 -26.25 -6.28 12.38
C ARG A 156 -27.69 -5.81 12.21
N LEU A 157 -28.57 -6.65 11.69
CA LEU A 157 -30.00 -6.32 11.54
C LEU A 157 -30.67 -6.07 12.89
N HIS A 158 -30.26 -6.78 13.94
CA HIS A 158 -30.74 -6.55 15.31
C HIS A 158 -30.36 -5.14 15.83
N TRP A 159 -29.25 -4.60 15.36
CA TRP A 159 -28.77 -3.27 15.78
C TRP A 159 -29.42 -2.12 15.01
N ILE A 160 -30.06 -2.39 13.87
CA ILE A 160 -30.73 -1.35 13.09
C ILE A 160 -31.86 -0.73 13.92
N ASN A 161 -31.91 0.60 13.93
CA ASN A 161 -33.04 1.31 14.49
C ASN A 161 -34.19 1.29 13.49
N TRP A 162 -35.07 0.29 13.63
CA TRP A 162 -36.25 0.09 12.78
C TRP A 162 -37.25 1.25 12.89
N ASP A 163 -37.35 1.90 14.05
CA ASP A 163 -38.25 3.03 14.27
C ASP A 163 -37.89 4.22 13.37
N ARG A 164 -36.58 4.47 13.16
CA ARG A 164 -36.10 5.49 12.22
C ARG A 164 -36.46 5.19 10.75
N LEU A 165 -36.75 3.93 10.45
CA LEU A 165 -37.21 3.49 9.14
C LEU A 165 -38.74 3.43 9.04
N GLY A 166 -39.46 3.84 10.10
CA GLY A 166 -40.93 3.74 10.16
C GLY A 166 -41.45 2.30 10.20
N MET A 167 -40.60 1.34 10.57
CA MET A 167 -40.95 -0.09 10.65
C MET A 167 -40.90 -0.59 12.09
N LYS A 168 -41.75 -1.57 12.41
CA LYS A 168 -41.69 -2.23 13.72
C LYS A 168 -40.39 -3.04 13.85
N PRO A 169 -39.78 -3.10 15.05
CA PRO A 169 -38.64 -3.97 15.29
C PRO A 169 -38.95 -5.42 14.92
N ILE A 170 -38.03 -6.01 14.17
CA ILE A 170 -38.13 -7.39 13.66
C ILE A 170 -37.72 -8.40 14.75
N PHE A 171 -36.74 -8.03 15.58
CA PHE A 171 -36.08 -8.90 16.56
C PHE A 171 -36.36 -8.49 18.00
#